data_AF-A0A2N3HF21-F1
#
_entry.id   AF-A0A2N3HF21-F1
#
_cell.length_a   1.000
_cell.length_b   1.000
_cell.length_c   1.000
_cell.angle_alpha   90.00
_cell.angle_beta   90.00
_cell.angle_gamma   90.00
#
_symmetry.space_group_name_H-M   'P 1'
#
loop_
_entity.id
_entity.type
_entity.pdbx_description
1 polymer ?
#
loop_
_entity_poly.entity_id
_entity_poly.type
_entity_poly.pdbx_seq_one_letter_code
_entity_poly.pdbx_strand_id
1 'polypeptide(L)'
;MKSLTLLVCAISLNIFAQSYNSKINGKTQIFEFDSILKNDIHSKLMSWVAINYKSANDVVQLNTADKIIVKGNFTVNSNFPTISILNTINYYPVNISFNHTLIIYIKDNRFKVDISFPEKTKVITLSDTDYFYDINQYNLDNIFTIYNMWATLHGYLC
;
A
#
# COMPACT_ATOMS: atom_id res chain seq x y z
N MET A 1 37.40 6.32 -39.71
CA MET A 1 37.94 6.89 -38.46
C MET A 1 36.77 7.25 -37.55
N LYS A 2 36.81 6.74 -36.31
CA LYS A 2 36.25 7.32 -35.07
C LYS A 2 34.71 7.41 -35.03
N SER A 3 34.03 6.50 -34.33
CA SER A 3 33.97 6.37 -32.86
C SER A 3 32.71 7.07 -32.35
N LEU A 4 31.85 6.30 -31.69
CA LEU A 4 31.06 6.66 -30.50
C LEU A 4 30.35 8.03 -30.59
N THR A 5 29.04 8.15 -30.50
CA THR A 5 28.36 8.12 -29.18
C THR A 5 26.87 8.31 -29.44
N LEU A 6 26.03 7.31 -29.17
CA LEU A 6 24.75 7.52 -28.49
C LEU A 6 24.24 6.19 -27.90
N LEU A 7 25.13 5.51 -27.18
CA LEU A 7 24.75 4.49 -26.19
C LEU A 7 24.28 5.21 -24.93
N VAL A 8 23.18 5.95 -25.02
CA VAL A 8 22.59 6.67 -23.89
C VAL A 8 21.09 6.43 -23.96
N CYS A 9 20.52 5.93 -22.85
CA CYS A 9 19.10 5.65 -22.61
C CYS A 9 18.59 4.21 -22.79
N ALA A 10 19.44 3.19 -22.66
CA ALA A 10 19.01 1.91 -22.07
C ALA A 10 18.95 2.01 -20.52
N ILE A 11 18.54 3.17 -20.01
CA ILE A 11 18.20 3.33 -18.60
C ILE A 11 16.96 2.47 -18.44
N SER A 12 17.12 1.36 -17.73
CA SER A 12 16.05 0.47 -17.31
C SER A 12 14.95 1.33 -16.69
N LEU A 13 13.91 1.58 -17.47
CA LEU A 13 12.62 2.02 -16.97
C LEU A 13 12.13 0.86 -16.10
N ASN A 14 12.53 0.84 -14.83
CA ASN A 14 11.93 0.02 -13.80
C ASN A 14 10.54 0.60 -13.54
N ILE A 15 9.64 0.38 -14.51
CA ILE A 15 8.23 0.69 -14.38
C ILE A 15 7.72 -0.31 -13.37
N PHE A 16 7.55 0.13 -12.13
CA PHE A 16 6.85 -0.62 -11.09
C PHE A 16 5.41 -0.84 -11.56
N ALA A 17 5.17 -1.95 -12.25
CA ALA A 17 3.86 -2.31 -12.77
C ALA A 17 2.98 -2.76 -11.60
N GLN A 18 2.31 -1.80 -10.96
CA GLN A 18 1.20 -2.10 -10.06
C GLN A 18 0.01 -2.53 -10.91
N SER A 19 -0.50 -3.75 -10.70
CA SER A 19 -1.72 -4.21 -11.36
C SER A 19 -2.87 -4.27 -10.35
N TYR A 20 -4.03 -3.73 -10.76
CA TYR A 20 -5.26 -3.96 -10.01
C TYR A 20 -5.62 -5.44 -10.08
N ASN A 21 -5.95 -6.02 -8.94
CA ASN A 21 -6.23 -7.43 -8.80
C ASN A 21 -7.64 -7.60 -8.22
N SER A 22 -8.59 -7.81 -9.13
CA SER A 22 -10.02 -7.97 -8.79
C SER A 22 -10.29 -9.19 -7.91
N LYS A 23 -9.43 -10.23 -7.94
CA LYS A 23 -9.60 -11.43 -7.10
C LYS A 23 -9.40 -11.16 -5.61
N ILE A 24 -8.62 -10.13 -5.27
CA ILE A 24 -8.32 -9.77 -3.88
C ILE A 24 -8.92 -8.41 -3.49
N ASN A 25 -9.73 -7.80 -4.36
CA ASN A 25 -10.24 -6.44 -4.18
C ASN A 25 -9.11 -5.45 -3.78
N GLY A 26 -8.06 -5.38 -4.61
CA GLY A 26 -6.86 -4.67 -4.22
C GLY A 26 -5.77 -4.59 -5.29
N LYS A 27 -4.51 -4.43 -4.87
CA LYS A 27 -3.37 -4.25 -5.78
C LYS A 27 -2.26 -5.26 -5.49
N THR A 28 -1.55 -5.66 -6.53
CA THR A 28 -0.35 -6.48 -6.43
C THR A 28 0.86 -5.69 -6.92
N GLN A 29 1.98 -5.81 -6.21
CA GLN A 29 3.29 -5.34 -6.67
C GLN A 29 4.37 -6.38 -6.44
N ILE A 30 5.32 -6.48 -7.37
CA ILE A 30 6.50 -7.33 -7.28
C ILE A 30 7.73 -6.44 -7.21
N PHE A 31 8.65 -6.79 -6.34
CA PHE A 31 9.93 -6.14 -6.16
C PHE A 31 11.04 -7.17 -6.41
N GLU A 32 11.97 -6.82 -7.28
CA GLU A 32 13.09 -7.66 -7.68
C GLU A 32 14.40 -6.91 -7.40
N PHE A 33 15.44 -7.66 -7.03
CA PHE A 33 16.76 -7.17 -6.64
C PHE A 33 17.83 -8.05 -7.28
N ASP A 34 19.03 -7.51 -7.48
CA ASP A 34 20.10 -8.25 -8.16
C ASP A 34 20.66 -9.40 -7.31
N SER A 35 20.86 -9.17 -6.01
CA SER A 35 21.42 -10.19 -5.11
C SER A 35 21.07 -9.92 -3.64
N ILE A 36 19.96 -10.50 -3.18
CA ILE A 36 19.57 -10.47 -1.76
C ILE A 36 18.92 -11.79 -1.37
N LEU A 37 19.38 -12.37 -0.27
CA LEU A 37 18.88 -13.66 0.20
C LEU A 37 17.47 -13.50 0.79
N LYS A 38 16.65 -14.53 0.63
CA LYS A 38 15.29 -14.59 1.19
C LYS A 38 15.26 -14.21 2.68
N ASN A 39 16.21 -14.69 3.47
CA ASN A 39 16.27 -14.42 4.91
C ASN A 39 16.53 -12.93 5.21
N ASP A 40 17.33 -12.26 4.38
CA ASP A 40 17.60 -10.83 4.53
C ASP A 40 16.37 -10.01 4.14
N ILE A 41 15.69 -10.37 3.04
CA ILE A 41 14.42 -9.76 2.65
C ILE A 41 13.41 -9.91 3.80
N HIS A 42 13.27 -11.12 4.34
CA HIS A 42 12.35 -11.41 5.43
C HIS A 42 12.65 -10.56 6.67
N SER A 43 13.91 -10.49 7.09
CA SER A 43 14.33 -9.69 8.24
C SER A 43 14.03 -8.19 8.05
N LYS A 44 14.33 -7.65 6.86
CA LYS A 44 14.03 -6.26 6.54
C LYS A 44 12.52 -6.00 6.49
N LEU A 45 11.72 -6.89 5.91
CA LEU A 45 10.26 -6.78 5.88
C LEU A 45 9.66 -6.77 7.29
N MET A 46 10.12 -7.66 8.18
CA MET A 46 9.65 -7.67 9.57
C MET A 46 10.05 -6.39 10.32
N SER A 47 11.24 -5.86 10.07
CA SER A 47 11.66 -4.56 10.61
C SER A 47 10.79 -3.42 10.09
N TRP A 48 10.47 -3.43 8.79
CA TRP A 48 9.55 -2.46 8.20
C TRP A 48 8.15 -2.55 8.83
N VAL A 49 7.63 -3.75 9.08
CA VAL A 49 6.36 -3.93 9.79
C VAL A 49 6.44 -3.35 11.21
N ALA A 50 7.51 -3.62 11.95
CA ALA A 50 7.68 -3.09 13.31
C ALA A 50 7.77 -1.56 13.36
N ILE A 51 8.32 -0.91 12.33
CA ILE A 51 8.45 0.54 12.24
C ILE A 51 7.12 1.20 11.84
N ASN A 52 6.40 0.61 10.88
CA ASN A 52 5.22 1.23 10.27
C ASN A 52 3.92 0.89 11.00
N TYR A 53 3.91 -0.14 11.84
CA TYR A 53 2.75 -0.52 12.64
C TYR A 53 3.06 -0.34 14.12
N LYS A 54 2.10 0.22 14.87
CA LYS A 54 2.27 0.53 16.30
C LYS A 54 2.64 -0.69 17.15
N SER A 55 2.18 -1.89 16.77
CA SER A 55 2.51 -3.15 17.43
C SER A 55 2.58 -4.26 16.39
N ALA A 56 3.80 -4.72 16.09
CA ALA A 56 4.03 -5.80 15.12
C ALA A 56 3.31 -7.09 15.51
N ASN A 57 3.28 -7.41 16.81
CA ASN A 57 2.66 -8.64 17.32
C ASN A 57 1.13 -8.64 17.13
N ASP A 58 0.50 -7.46 17.14
CA ASP A 58 -0.96 -7.37 17.00
C ASP A 58 -1.39 -7.43 15.52
N VAL A 59 -0.51 -7.02 14.60
CA VAL A 59 -0.83 -6.93 13.18
C VAL A 59 -0.37 -8.15 12.38
N VAL A 60 0.70 -8.83 12.80
CA VAL A 60 1.23 -10.01 12.09
C VAL A 60 0.38 -11.24 12.41
N GLN A 61 -0.31 -11.77 11.40
CA GLN A 61 -1.20 -12.93 11.50
C GLN A 61 -0.51 -14.22 11.05
N LEU A 62 0.54 -14.12 10.24
CA LEU A 62 1.37 -15.23 9.80
C LEU A 62 2.79 -14.72 9.56
N ASN A 63 3.77 -15.46 10.04
CA ASN A 63 5.18 -15.16 9.86
C ASN A 63 5.95 -16.45 9.56
N THR A 64 6.22 -16.72 8.29
CA THR A 64 7.05 -17.84 7.84
C THR A 64 8.10 -17.33 6.85
N ALA A 65 9.16 -18.11 6.66
CA ALA A 65 10.28 -17.75 5.77
C ALA A 65 9.85 -17.36 4.34
N ASP A 66 8.73 -17.90 3.86
CA ASP A 66 8.22 -17.66 2.50
C ASP A 66 7.02 -16.71 2.47
N LYS A 67 6.41 -16.41 3.62
CA LYS A 67 5.14 -15.68 3.67
C LYS A 67 4.92 -14.91 4.95
N ILE A 68 4.56 -13.64 4.81
CA ILE A 68 4.11 -12.77 5.90
C ILE A 68 2.68 -12.32 5.61
N ILE A 69 1.79 -12.41 6.60
CA ILE A 69 0.44 -11.82 6.52
C ILE A 69 0.32 -10.78 7.62
N VAL A 70 -0.01 -9.55 7.23
CA VAL A 70 -0.22 -8.43 8.14
C VAL A 70 -1.65 -7.92 7.97
N LYS A 71 -2.39 -7.81 9.07
CA LYS A 71 -3.68 -7.12 9.12
C LYS A 71 -3.54 -5.89 9.97
N GLY A 72 -3.84 -4.73 9.39
CA GLY A 72 -3.75 -3.48 10.12
C GLY A 72 -4.79 -2.49 9.65
N ASN A 73 -4.59 -1.26 10.12
CA ASN A 73 -5.34 -0.13 9.65
C ASN A 73 -4.42 1.07 9.49
N PHE A 74 -4.85 2.02 8.68
CA PHE A 74 -4.27 3.35 8.64
C PHE A 74 -5.40 4.38 8.58
N THR A 75 -5.14 5.54 9.16
CA THR A 75 -6.06 6.67 9.10
C THR A 75 -5.49 7.72 8.18
N VAL A 76 -6.29 8.17 7.21
CA VAL A 76 -5.95 9.33 6.38
C VAL A 76 -6.89 10.47 6.71
N ASN A 77 -6.34 11.67 6.71
CA ASN A 77 -7.13 12.89 6.75
C ASN A 77 -7.59 13.18 5.32
N SER A 78 -8.88 13.37 5.13
CA SER A 78 -9.50 13.69 3.85
C SER A 78 -10.54 14.79 4.02
N ASN A 79 -10.98 15.37 2.91
CA ASN A 79 -12.07 16.35 2.89
C ASN A 79 -13.30 15.69 2.28
N PHE A 80 -14.34 15.48 3.10
CA PHE A 80 -15.58 14.84 2.65
C PHE A 80 -16.54 15.89 2.09
N PRO A 81 -17.00 15.74 0.83
CA PRO A 81 -18.00 16.62 0.25
C PRO A 81 -19.38 16.31 0.84
N THR A 82 -20.09 17.35 1.24
CA THR A 82 -21.47 17.29 1.74
C THR A 82 -22.31 18.34 1.02
N ILE A 83 -23.60 18.06 0.83
CA ILE A 83 -24.53 19.01 0.22
C ILE A 83 -25.28 19.71 1.36
N SER A 84 -25.19 21.03 1.41
CA SER A 84 -25.91 21.85 2.37
C SER A 84 -27.40 21.95 2.03
N ILE A 85 -28.21 22.42 2.98
CA ILE A 85 -29.62 22.75 2.75
C ILE A 85 -29.84 23.84 1.67
N LEU A 86 -28.78 24.54 1.27
CA LEU A 86 -28.77 25.56 0.20
C LEU A 86 -28.25 25.00 -1.13
N ASN A 87 -28.14 23.67 -1.29
CA ASN A 87 -27.56 23.00 -2.46
C ASN A 87 -26.11 23.42 -2.78
N THR A 88 -25.33 23.83 -1.77
CA THR A 88 -23.90 24.11 -1.93
C THR A 88 -23.06 22.91 -1.49
N ILE A 89 -21.95 22.65 -2.19
CA ILE A 89 -20.98 21.62 -1.79
C ILE A 89 -20.03 22.21 -0.75
N ASN A 90 -20.07 21.64 0.46
CA ASN A 90 -19.14 21.96 1.55
C ASN A 90 -18.20 20.79 1.80
N TYR A 91 -16.93 21.10 2.08
CA TYR A 91 -15.91 20.10 2.39
C TYR A 91 -15.60 20.14 3.88
N TYR A 92 -15.77 19.01 4.55
CA TYR A 92 -15.44 18.86 5.97
C TYR A 92 -14.24 17.96 6.15
N PRO A 93 -13.28 18.32 7.03
CA PRO A 93 -12.18 17.44 7.36
C PRO A 93 -12.73 16.19 8.05
N VAL A 94 -12.36 15.03 7.53
CA VAL A 94 -12.73 13.72 8.06
C VAL A 94 -11.50 12.84 8.19
N ASN A 95 -11.57 11.91 9.13
CA ASN A 95 -10.56 10.87 9.29
C ASN A 95 -11.15 9.56 8.76
N ILE A 96 -10.54 9.00 7.72
CA ILE A 96 -10.98 7.75 7.13
C ILE A 96 -10.03 6.65 7.58
N SER A 97 -10.56 5.66 8.31
CA SER A 97 -9.78 4.54 8.81
C SER A 97 -9.96 3.34 7.89
N PHE A 98 -8.95 3.06 7.08
CA PHE A 98 -8.94 1.91 6.20
C PHE A 98 -8.34 0.72 6.93
N ASN A 99 -9.10 -0.37 7.05
CA ASN A 99 -8.53 -1.67 7.37
C ASN A 99 -7.94 -2.28 6.11
N HIS A 100 -6.83 -3.01 6.23
CA HIS A 100 -6.21 -3.67 5.09
C HIS A 100 -5.56 -4.98 5.50
N THR A 101 -5.35 -5.85 4.50
CA THR A 101 -4.52 -7.04 4.64
C THR A 101 -3.36 -6.95 3.64
N LEU A 102 -2.13 -7.07 4.13
CA LEU A 102 -0.95 -7.31 3.30
C LEU A 102 -0.64 -8.81 3.32
N ILE A 103 -0.41 -9.36 2.13
CA ILE A 103 0.11 -10.71 1.96
C ILE A 103 1.40 -10.61 1.18
N ILE A 104 2.51 -10.88 1.86
CA ILE A 104 3.85 -10.79 1.31
C ILE A 104 4.37 -12.21 1.06
N TYR A 105 4.80 -12.49 -0.17
CA TYR A 105 5.42 -13.74 -0.58
C TYR A 105 6.88 -13.49 -0.88
N ILE A 106 7.78 -14.27 -0.31
CA ILE A 106 9.22 -14.02 -0.32
C ILE A 106 9.94 -15.17 -1.02
N LYS A 107 10.87 -14.83 -1.91
CA LYS A 107 11.82 -15.74 -2.56
C LYS A 107 13.20 -15.08 -2.55
N ASP A 108 14.24 -15.83 -2.91
CA ASP A 108 15.54 -15.18 -3.18
C ASP A 108 15.37 -14.13 -4.27
N ASN A 109 16.04 -12.99 -4.09
CA ASN A 109 16.09 -11.86 -4.99
C ASN A 109 14.76 -11.14 -5.27
N ARG A 110 13.63 -11.59 -4.71
CA ARG A 110 12.34 -10.94 -4.96
C ARG A 110 11.30 -11.20 -3.89
N PHE A 111 10.35 -10.28 -3.79
CA PHE A 111 9.11 -10.53 -3.06
C PHE A 111 7.92 -9.93 -3.80
N LYS A 112 6.74 -10.50 -3.56
CA LYS A 112 5.47 -10.02 -4.06
C LYS A 112 4.62 -9.59 -2.89
N VAL A 113 3.94 -8.47 -3.00
CA VAL A 113 2.97 -8.02 -2.02
C VAL A 113 1.62 -7.84 -2.68
N ASP A 114 0.62 -8.46 -2.06
CA ASP A 114 -0.78 -8.24 -2.36
C ASP A 114 -1.36 -7.41 -1.22
N ILE A 115 -1.95 -6.25 -1.52
CA ILE A 115 -2.75 -5.47 -0.58
C ILE A 115 -4.22 -5.63 -0.92
N SER A 116 -5.04 -5.96 0.06
CA SER A 116 -6.50 -6.02 -0.07
C SER A 116 -7.20 -5.16 0.98
N PHE A 117 -8.37 -4.67 0.59
CA PHE A 117 -9.24 -3.86 1.44
C PHE A 117 -10.60 -4.54 1.60
N PRO A 118 -11.25 -4.40 2.78
CA PRO A 118 -12.64 -4.84 2.93
C PRO A 118 -13.54 -4.03 2.00
N GLU A 119 -14.64 -4.63 1.56
CA GLU A 119 -15.63 -3.95 0.71
C GLU A 119 -16.19 -2.69 1.37
N LYS A 120 -16.31 -2.69 2.71
CA LYS A 120 -16.80 -1.57 3.49
C LYS A 120 -15.73 -1.03 4.42
N THR A 121 -15.53 0.29 4.39
CA THR A 121 -14.60 1.01 5.27
C THR A 121 -15.37 1.94 6.21
N LYS A 122 -14.90 2.05 7.46
CA LYS A 122 -15.47 2.95 8.47
C LYS A 122 -14.89 4.36 8.31
N VAL A 123 -15.76 5.34 8.13
CA VAL A 123 -15.39 6.76 8.17
C VAL A 123 -15.68 7.28 9.58
N ILE A 124 -14.70 7.97 10.17
CA ILE A 124 -14.81 8.60 11.47
C ILE A 124 -15.09 10.08 11.22
N THR A 125 -16.34 10.48 11.41
CA THR A 125 -16.78 11.89 11.34
C THR A 125 -16.69 12.57 12.71
N LEU A 126 -16.82 13.90 12.72
CA LEU A 126 -16.88 14.72 13.94
C LEU A 126 -18.15 14.49 14.79
N SER A 127 -19.20 13.90 14.21
CA SER A 127 -20.35 13.37 14.95
C SER A 127 -20.10 11.90 15.29
N ASP A 128 -20.46 11.47 16.51
CA ASP A 128 -20.31 10.11 17.07
C ASP A 128 -21.10 9.00 16.31
N THR A 129 -21.46 9.23 15.05
CA THR A 129 -22.14 8.29 14.16
C THR A 129 -21.13 7.61 13.24
N ASP A 130 -21.06 6.28 13.34
CA ASP A 130 -20.27 5.45 12.44
C ASP A 130 -20.93 5.37 11.05
N TYR A 131 -20.27 5.91 10.03
CA TYR A 131 -20.69 5.73 8.63
C TYR A 131 -19.82 4.67 7.93
N PHE A 132 -20.48 3.74 7.23
CA PHE A 132 -19.81 2.71 6.43
C PHE A 132 -19.95 3.03 4.95
N TYR A 133 -18.83 3.09 4.24
CA TYR A 133 -18.80 3.39 2.81
C TYR A 133 -18.23 2.22 2.02
N ASP A 134 -18.75 2.04 0.81
CA ASP A 134 -18.17 1.14 -0.18
C ASP A 134 -16.88 1.77 -0.71
N ILE A 135 -15.76 1.06 -0.55
CA ILE A 135 -14.45 1.56 -0.97
C ILE A 135 -14.36 1.79 -2.48
N ASN A 136 -15.21 1.12 -3.28
CA ASN A 136 -15.28 1.29 -4.73
C ASN A 136 -15.97 2.59 -5.16
N GLN A 137 -16.76 3.22 -4.28
CA GLN A 137 -17.39 4.52 -4.57
C GLN A 137 -16.42 5.68 -4.41
N TYR A 138 -15.36 5.48 -3.62
CA TYR A 138 -14.20 6.34 -3.73
C TYR A 138 -13.39 5.91 -4.95
N ASN A 139 -13.73 6.52 -6.09
CA ASN A 139 -12.82 6.67 -7.23
C ASN A 139 -11.65 7.63 -6.85
N LEU A 140 -11.24 7.63 -5.57
CA LEU A 140 -9.97 8.19 -5.19
C LEU A 140 -8.95 7.33 -5.89
N ASP A 141 -8.00 8.01 -6.48
CA ASP A 141 -6.65 7.55 -6.64
C ASP A 141 -6.12 7.00 -5.29
N ASN A 142 -6.52 5.78 -4.94
CA ASN A 142 -5.91 4.85 -3.98
C ASN A 142 -4.40 4.71 -4.26
N ILE A 143 -3.94 5.25 -5.39
CA ILE A 143 -2.58 5.64 -5.69
C ILE A 143 -1.91 6.32 -4.50
N PHE A 144 -2.43 7.35 -3.83
CA PHE A 144 -1.60 8.10 -2.86
C PHE A 144 -1.17 7.26 -1.64
N THR A 145 -2.09 6.55 -0.99
CA THR A 145 -1.74 5.75 0.20
C THR A 145 -0.99 4.47 -0.16
N ILE A 146 -1.41 3.80 -1.24
CA ILE A 146 -0.74 2.60 -1.71
C ILE A 146 0.67 2.95 -2.23
N TYR A 147 0.83 4.06 -2.95
CA TYR A 147 2.12 4.57 -3.41
C TYR A 147 3.03 4.95 -2.25
N ASN A 148 2.53 5.61 -1.21
CA ASN A 148 3.33 5.94 -0.04
C ASN A 148 3.77 4.67 0.71
N MET A 149 2.91 3.66 0.84
CA MET A 149 3.29 2.35 1.39
C MET A 149 4.33 1.65 0.52
N TRP A 150 4.20 1.71 -0.81
CA TRP A 150 5.19 1.12 -1.72
C TRP A 150 6.51 1.85 -1.72
N ALA A 151 6.49 3.19 -1.71
CA ALA A 151 7.68 4.02 -1.70
C ALA A 151 8.48 3.80 -0.41
N THR A 152 7.80 3.72 0.74
CA THR A 152 8.44 3.39 2.01
C THR A 152 8.96 1.96 2.04
N LEU A 153 8.22 0.99 1.50
CA LEU A 153 8.67 -0.40 1.42
C LEU A 153 9.89 -0.56 0.50
N HIS A 154 9.88 0.09 -0.66
CA HIS A 154 10.98 0.07 -1.61
C HIS A 154 12.23 0.75 -1.03
N GLY A 155 12.08 1.97 -0.49
CA GLY A 155 13.19 2.73 0.09
C GLY A 155 13.81 2.10 1.35
N TYR A 156 13.10 1.21 2.03
CA TYR A 156 13.64 0.48 3.18
C TYR A 156 14.48 -0.75 2.78
N LEU A 157 14.28 -1.25 1.55
CA LEU A 157 14.92 -2.48 1.07
C LEU A 157 16.15 -2.21 0.20
N CYS A 158 16.17 -1.07 -0.50
CA CYS A 158 17.29 -0.55 -1.27
C CYS A 158 18.35 0.15 -0.40
#